data_AF-A0A662P811-F1
#
_entry.id   AF-A0A662P811-F1
#
_cell.length_a   1.000
_cell.length_b   1.000
_cell.length_c   1.000
_cell.angle_alpha   90.00
_cell.angle_beta   90.00
_cell.angle_gamma   90.00
#
_symmetry.space_group_name_H-M   'P 1'
#
loop_
_entity.id
_entity.type
_entity.pdbx_description
1 polymer ?
#
loop_
_entity_poly.entity_id
_entity_poly.type
_entity_poly.pdbx_seq_one_letter_code
_entity_poly.pdbx_strand_id
1 'polypeptide(L)' 'MAKWKCTSCGTIREGRCKPRKCKECGETSFEEVE' A
#
# COMPACT_ATOMS: atom_id res chain seq x y z
N MET A 1 2.26 1.07 13.65
CA MET A 1 2.33 0.22 12.44
C MET A 1 2.37 1.16 11.26
N ALA A 2 3.22 0.93 10.27
CA ALA A 2 3.24 1.78 9.07
C ALA A 2 1.94 1.57 8.27
N LYS A 3 1.42 2.63 7.66
CA LYS A 3 0.33 2.54 6.70
C LYS A 3 0.90 2.73 5.31
N TRP A 4 0.37 1.97 4.35
CA TRP A 4 0.85 1.94 2.98
C TRP A 4 -0.31 2.24 2.06
N LYS A 5 -0.26 3.39 1.41
CA LYS A 5 -1.26 3.79 0.42
C LYS A 5 -0.81 3.37 -0.96
N CYS A 6 -1.68 2.69 -1.69
CA CYS A 6 -1.42 2.37 -3.09
C CYS A 6 -1.50 3.66 -3.90
N THR A 7 -0.46 3.95 -4.68
CA THR A 7 -0.39 5.18 -5.49
C THR A 7 -1.32 5.13 -6.71
N SER A 8 -1.79 3.94 -7.06
CA SER A 8 -2.60 3.67 -8.25
C SER A 8 -4.10 3.75 -7.97
N CYS A 9 -4.56 3.06 -6.92
CA CYS A 9 -5.99 3.00 -6.56
C CYS A 9 -6.33 3.73 -5.25
N GLY A 10 -5.34 4.18 -4.48
CA GLY A 10 -5.55 4.89 -3.22
C GLY A 10 -5.83 4.00 -2.00
N THR A 11 -5.91 2.68 -2.16
CA THR A 11 -6.17 1.74 -1.05
C THR A 11 -5.09 1.83 0.02
N ILE A 12 -5.49 1.96 1.29
CA ILE A 12 -4.57 2.03 2.43
C ILE A 12 -4.50 0.67 3.13
N ARG A 13 -3.29 0.23 3.44
CA ARG A 13 -3.01 -1.02 4.17
C ARG A 13 -2.08 -0.79 5.34
N GLU A 14 -2.44 -1.35 6.47
CA GLU A 14 -1.64 -1.24 7.69
C GLU A 14 -0.75 -2.47 7.83
N GLY A 15 0.55 -2.25 8.05
CA GLY A 15 1.51 -3.33 8.15
C GLY A 15 2.93 -2.83 8.40
N ARG A 16 3.72 -3.62 9.11
CA ARG A 16 5.13 -3.26 9.40
C ARG A 16 6.01 -3.18 8.15
N CYS A 17 5.66 -3.91 7.09
CA CYS A 17 6.44 -4.00 5.87
C CYS A 17 5.63 -3.52 4.66
N LYS A 18 6.32 -2.94 3.68
CA LYS A 18 5.73 -2.51 2.41
C LYS A 18 5.04 -3.66 1.69
N PRO A 19 3.76 -3.51 1.29
CA PRO A 19 3.06 -4.53 0.52
C PRO A 19 3.77 -4.78 -0.81
N ARG A 20 3.93 -6.06 -1.18
CA ARG A 20 4.49 -6.44 -2.49
C ARG A 20 3.51 -6.22 -3.65
N LYS A 21 2.21 -6.34 -3.40
CA LYS A 21 1.17 -6.23 -4.42
C LYS A 21 -0.16 -5.74 -3.82
N CYS A 22 -0.85 -4.86 -4.52
CA CYS A 22 -2.19 -4.42 -4.18
C CYS A 22 -3.19 -5.53 -4.49
N LYS A 23 -4.09 -5.86 -3.55
CA LYS A 23 -5.15 -6.84 -3.87
C LYS A 23 -6.30 -6.22 -4.69
N GLU A 24 -6.41 -4.89 -4.74
CA GLU A 24 -7.49 -4.24 -5.48
C GLU A 24 -7.13 -4.05 -6.95
N CYS A 25 -6.00 -3.40 -7.23
CA CYS A 25 -5.56 -3.13 -8.61
C CYS A 25 -4.40 -3.99 -9.11
N GLY A 26 -3.72 -4.73 -8.24
CA GLY A 26 -2.55 -5.53 -8.62
C GLY A 26 -1.22 -4.77 -8.75
N GLU A 27 -1.20 -3.46 -8.53
CA GLU A 27 0.00 -2.62 -8.57
C GLU A 27 1.00 -2.98 -7.44
N THR A 28 2.28 -2.68 -7.63
CA THR A 28 3.35 -2.87 -6.62
C THR A 28 3.84 -1.57 -6.00
N SER A 29 3.29 -0.43 -6.43
CA SER A 29 3.67 0.91 -5.99
C SER A 29 2.83 1.34 -4.78
N PHE A 30 3.53 1.55 -3.67
CA PHE A 30 2.96 2.03 -2.42
C PHE A 30 3.82 3.16 -1.85
N GLU A 31 3.16 4.14 -1.27
CA GLU A 31 3.74 5.21 -0.45
C GLU A 31 3.43 4.94 1.03
N GLU A 32 4.37 5.24 1.92
CA GLU A 32 4.12 5.19 3.35
C GLU A 32 3.32 6.45 3.74
N VAL A 33 2.26 6.25 4.51
CA VAL A 33 1.42 7.31 5.08
C VAL A 33 1.51 7.19 6.59
N GLU A 34 1.86 8.30 7.23
CA GLU A 34 1.99 8.42 8.70
C GLU A 34 0.60 8.42 9.38
#